data_AF-A0A9E5CJ82-F1
#
_entry.id   AF-A0A9E5CJ82-F1
#
_cell.length_a   1.000
_cell.length_b   1.000
_cell.length_c   1.000
_cell.angle_alpha   90.00
_cell.angle_beta   90.00
_cell.angle_gamma   90.00
#
_symmetry.space_group_name_H-M   'P 1'
#
loop_
_entity.id
_entity.type
_entity.pdbx_description
1 polymer ?
#
loop_
_entity_poly.entity_id
_entity_poly.type
_entity_poly.pdbx_seq_one_letter_code
_entity_poly.pdbx_strand_id
1 'polypeptide(L)'
;GNLLDSDRYRWLVEEAIKTSDEWVIEPGGYGETRMDDLKVYFKVDFLFPIGDLLYILDWKTGKQDAERHRKQLVGYSAWASYHFEVEADHVVPTIAYLHPQYQEVEEVFNEFDLEHFAIQVRAETEEMYEYCRDLEQNIPIDKSDFTRIDDPRICSICEFRGLCFPEDYPIEALAEG
;
A
#
# COMPACT_ATOMS: atom_id res chain seq x y z
N GLY A 1 -25.76 0.04 3.73
CA GLY A 1 -25.91 0.18 2.27
C GLY A 1 -24.71 -0.46 1.59
N ASN A 2 -24.74 -0.55 0.27
CA ASN A 2 -23.56 -0.85 -0.56
C ASN A 2 -23.04 0.48 -1.18
N LEU A 3 -21.91 0.43 -1.89
CA LEU A 3 -21.33 1.60 -2.55
C LEU A 3 -22.31 2.25 -3.54
N LEU A 4 -23.02 1.47 -4.36
CA LEU A 4 -23.88 1.99 -5.43
C LEU A 4 -25.08 2.79 -4.90
N ASP A 5 -25.52 2.50 -3.68
CA ASP A 5 -26.59 3.23 -2.98
C ASP A 5 -26.06 4.36 -2.08
N SER A 6 -24.75 4.64 -2.09
CA SER A 6 -24.12 5.61 -1.19
C SER A 6 -24.06 7.03 -1.75
N ASP A 7 -23.91 8.00 -0.84
CA ASP A 7 -23.66 9.41 -1.19
C ASP A 7 -22.37 9.58 -2.00
N ARG A 8 -21.35 8.75 -1.71
CA ARG A 8 -20.09 8.75 -2.46
C ARG A 8 -20.29 8.41 -3.91
N TYR A 9 -21.06 7.34 -4.22
CA TYR A 9 -21.31 6.98 -5.61
C TYR A 9 -22.10 8.06 -6.35
N ARG A 10 -23.13 8.65 -5.70
CA ARG A 10 -23.86 9.80 -6.27
C ARG A 10 -22.92 10.97 -6.56
N TRP A 11 -22.06 11.31 -5.62
CA TRP A 11 -21.06 12.37 -5.79
C TRP A 11 -20.08 12.08 -6.93
N LEU A 12 -19.63 10.83 -7.08
CA LEU A 12 -18.76 10.44 -8.19
C LEU A 12 -19.40 10.66 -9.56
N VAL A 13 -20.67 10.26 -9.73
CA VAL A 13 -21.35 10.30 -11.03
C VAL A 13 -22.03 11.63 -11.33
N GLU A 14 -22.25 12.48 -10.35
CA GLU A 14 -22.87 13.81 -10.52
C GLU A 14 -21.84 14.94 -10.53
N GLU A 15 -20.82 14.86 -9.67
CA GLU A 15 -19.85 15.94 -9.46
C GLU A 15 -18.45 15.57 -9.94
N ALA A 16 -17.84 14.48 -9.45
CA ALA A 16 -16.46 14.15 -9.79
C ALA A 16 -16.26 13.80 -11.28
N ILE A 17 -17.31 13.29 -11.95
CA ILE A 17 -17.26 12.94 -13.37
C ILE A 17 -16.91 14.13 -14.27
N LYS A 18 -17.09 15.37 -13.78
CA LYS A 18 -16.77 16.61 -14.50
C LYS A 18 -15.27 16.76 -14.77
N THR A 19 -14.41 16.10 -13.99
CA THR A 19 -12.94 16.07 -14.12
C THR A 19 -12.43 14.69 -14.55
N SER A 20 -13.27 13.90 -15.23
CA SER A 20 -12.96 12.50 -15.58
C SER A 20 -11.78 12.32 -16.54
N ASP A 21 -11.39 13.36 -17.26
CA ASP A 21 -10.18 13.39 -18.09
C ASP A 21 -8.89 13.48 -17.25
N GLU A 22 -8.99 13.86 -15.98
CA GLU A 22 -7.87 13.97 -15.03
C GLU A 22 -7.81 12.78 -14.06
N TRP A 23 -8.73 11.82 -14.18
CA TRP A 23 -8.77 10.65 -13.30
C TRP A 23 -7.57 9.73 -13.51
N VAL A 24 -7.02 9.24 -12.40
CA VAL A 24 -6.01 8.18 -12.42
C VAL A 24 -6.62 6.92 -11.84
N ILE A 25 -6.77 5.91 -12.69
CA ILE A 25 -7.23 4.58 -12.30
C ILE A 25 -6.06 3.64 -12.55
N GLU A 26 -5.57 3.00 -11.49
CA GLU A 26 -4.43 2.08 -11.54
C GLU A 26 -3.23 2.68 -12.34
N PRO A 27 -2.43 3.59 -11.76
CA PRO A 27 -1.40 4.30 -12.49
C PRO A 27 -0.42 3.35 -13.19
N GLY A 28 0.00 3.73 -14.40
CA GLY A 28 1.03 3.01 -15.16
C GLY A 28 2.35 2.88 -14.37
N GLY A 29 3.21 1.95 -14.77
CA GLY A 29 4.48 1.71 -14.06
C GLY A 29 4.31 1.15 -12.65
N TYR A 30 3.17 0.51 -12.36
CA TYR A 30 2.85 -0.09 -11.06
C TYR A 30 2.81 0.92 -9.90
N GLY A 31 2.54 2.19 -10.19
CA GLY A 31 2.56 3.25 -9.17
C GLY A 31 3.96 3.59 -8.67
N GLU A 32 4.98 3.43 -9.52
CA GLU A 32 6.34 3.87 -9.21
C GLU A 32 6.35 5.34 -8.76
N THR A 33 7.11 5.63 -7.71
CA THR A 33 7.41 7.00 -7.25
C THR A 33 8.83 7.07 -6.67
N ARG A 34 9.19 8.26 -6.20
CA ARG A 34 10.42 8.49 -5.45
C ARG A 34 10.08 9.01 -4.07
N MET A 35 10.69 8.39 -3.08
CA MET A 35 10.70 8.84 -1.69
C MET A 35 12.16 9.07 -1.36
N ASP A 36 12.56 10.35 -1.43
CA ASP A 36 13.97 10.75 -1.52
C ASP A 36 14.69 10.05 -2.70
N ASP A 37 15.74 9.29 -2.42
CA ASP A 37 16.51 8.50 -3.36
C ASP A 37 15.96 7.09 -3.60
N LEU A 38 14.97 6.66 -2.79
CA LEU A 38 14.40 5.33 -2.88
C LEU A 38 13.34 5.23 -3.96
N LYS A 39 13.47 4.19 -4.79
CA LYS A 39 12.43 3.74 -5.71
C LYS A 39 11.40 2.93 -4.92
N VAL A 40 10.19 3.47 -4.80
CA VAL A 40 9.07 2.80 -4.12
C VAL A 40 7.85 2.72 -5.05
N TYR A 41 6.91 1.84 -4.73
CA TYR A 41 5.72 1.61 -5.54
C TYR A 41 4.46 1.72 -4.68
N PHE A 42 3.59 2.65 -5.03
CA PHE A 42 2.26 2.82 -4.44
C PHE A 42 1.23 2.85 -5.55
N LYS A 43 0.50 1.75 -5.71
CA LYS A 43 -0.57 1.67 -6.71
C LYS A 43 -1.88 2.13 -6.07
N VAL A 44 -2.31 3.34 -6.39
CA VAL A 44 -3.65 3.83 -6.02
C VAL A 44 -4.70 3.14 -6.90
N ASP A 45 -5.84 2.76 -6.31
CA ASP A 45 -6.94 2.18 -7.08
C ASP A 45 -7.63 3.26 -7.94
N PHE A 46 -7.98 4.39 -7.32
CA PHE A 46 -8.66 5.49 -7.99
C PHE A 46 -8.34 6.84 -7.36
N LEU A 47 -7.86 7.79 -8.16
CA LEU A 47 -7.59 9.17 -7.80
C LEU A 47 -8.34 10.13 -8.72
N PHE A 48 -8.90 11.20 -8.18
CA PHE A 48 -9.59 12.24 -8.95
C PHE A 48 -9.51 13.63 -8.25
N PRO A 49 -9.42 14.72 -9.02
CA PRO A 49 -9.40 16.08 -8.47
C PRO A 49 -10.81 16.65 -8.26
N ILE A 50 -10.99 17.45 -7.21
CA ILE A 50 -12.16 18.30 -6.98
C ILE A 50 -11.71 19.64 -6.42
N GLY A 51 -11.83 20.70 -7.22
CA GLY A 51 -11.26 21.99 -6.86
C GLY A 51 -9.75 21.86 -6.68
N ASP A 52 -9.24 22.30 -5.52
CA ASP A 52 -7.82 22.25 -5.19
C ASP A 52 -7.40 20.96 -4.47
N LEU A 53 -8.33 20.00 -4.28
CA LEU A 53 -8.07 18.75 -3.54
C LEU A 53 -7.96 17.55 -4.46
N LEU A 54 -7.06 16.63 -4.13
CA LEU A 54 -6.93 15.31 -4.75
C LEU A 54 -7.53 14.24 -3.86
N TYR A 55 -8.59 13.58 -4.33
CA TYR A 55 -9.21 12.48 -3.61
C TYR A 55 -8.63 11.15 -4.06
N ILE A 56 -8.37 10.24 -3.12
CA ILE A 56 -7.96 8.87 -3.39
C ILE A 56 -8.96 7.92 -2.73
N LEU A 57 -9.47 6.96 -3.49
CA LEU A 57 -10.29 5.86 -2.98
C LEU A 57 -9.55 4.54 -3.18
N ASP A 58 -9.27 3.84 -2.07
CA ASP A 58 -8.74 2.47 -2.04
C ASP A 58 -9.82 1.51 -1.53
N TRP A 59 -10.08 0.45 -2.29
CA TRP A 59 -11.31 -0.32 -2.20
C TRP A 59 -10.99 -1.65 -1.51
N LYS A 60 -11.62 -1.92 -0.36
CA LYS A 60 -11.37 -3.16 0.41
C LYS A 60 -12.62 -4.01 0.51
N THR A 61 -12.50 -5.29 0.16
CA THR A 61 -13.57 -6.30 0.34
C THR A 61 -13.39 -7.13 1.61
N GLY A 62 -12.21 -7.05 2.25
CA GLY A 62 -11.83 -7.81 3.44
C GLY A 62 -12.17 -7.13 4.76
N LYS A 63 -11.67 -7.71 5.86
CA LYS A 63 -11.82 -7.15 7.21
C LYS A 63 -11.09 -5.81 7.34
N GLN A 64 -11.62 -4.97 8.23
CA GLN A 64 -10.96 -3.73 8.63
C GLN A 64 -9.65 -4.01 9.36
N ASP A 65 -8.62 -3.26 8.99
CA ASP A 65 -7.29 -3.30 9.58
C ASP A 65 -6.76 -1.87 9.60
N ALA A 66 -7.14 -1.13 10.64
CA ALA A 66 -6.91 0.32 10.71
C ALA A 66 -5.42 0.68 10.63
N GLU A 67 -4.55 -0.09 11.30
CA GLU A 67 -3.11 0.19 11.32
C GLU A 67 -2.49 -0.03 9.94
N ARG A 68 -2.73 -1.20 9.33
CA ARG A 68 -2.19 -1.51 8.01
C ARG A 68 -2.73 -0.56 6.96
N HIS A 69 -4.02 -0.27 7.01
CA HIS A 69 -4.64 0.59 6.00
C HIS A 69 -4.24 2.06 6.19
N ARG A 70 -4.00 2.54 7.41
CA ARG A 70 -3.40 3.88 7.62
C ARG A 70 -2.01 3.98 6.97
N LYS A 71 -1.17 2.95 7.10
CA LYS A 71 0.13 2.89 6.40
C LYS A 71 -0.01 2.94 4.87
N GLN A 72 -1.05 2.33 4.31
CA GLN A 72 -1.35 2.44 2.88
C GLN A 72 -1.76 3.86 2.49
N LEU A 73 -2.65 4.49 3.26
CA LEU A 73 -3.14 5.84 2.96
C LEU A 73 -2.04 6.91 3.00
N VAL A 74 -1.09 6.84 3.96
CA VAL A 74 0.04 7.78 3.99
C VAL A 74 0.97 7.57 2.77
N GLY A 75 1.17 6.32 2.33
CA GLY A 75 1.93 6.02 1.12
C GLY A 75 1.26 6.55 -0.16
N TYR A 76 -0.07 6.44 -0.25
CA TYR A 76 -0.84 7.04 -1.35
C TYR A 76 -0.77 8.56 -1.35
N SER A 77 -0.76 9.18 -0.17
CA SER A 77 -0.63 10.63 -0.03
C SER A 77 0.75 11.10 -0.45
N ALA A 78 1.81 10.44 0.02
CA ALA A 78 3.18 10.70 -0.42
C ALA A 78 3.33 10.54 -1.94
N TRP A 79 2.72 9.49 -2.51
CA TRP A 79 2.72 9.27 -3.96
C TRP A 79 2.03 10.42 -4.71
N ALA A 80 0.83 10.83 -4.29
CA ALA A 80 0.10 11.90 -4.95
C ALA A 80 0.79 13.26 -4.80
N SER A 81 1.26 13.61 -3.60
CA SER A 81 2.03 14.85 -3.37
C SER A 81 3.26 14.93 -4.26
N TYR A 82 4.00 13.82 -4.42
CA TYR A 82 5.17 13.79 -5.31
C TYR A 82 4.82 13.97 -6.79
N HIS A 83 3.79 13.27 -7.28
CA HIS A 83 3.47 13.27 -8.72
C HIS A 83 2.67 14.49 -9.19
N PHE A 84 1.89 15.10 -8.30
CA PHE A 84 1.03 16.24 -8.61
C PHE A 84 1.51 17.56 -7.99
N GLU A 85 2.62 17.54 -7.25
CA GLU A 85 3.22 18.72 -6.60
C GLU A 85 2.22 19.47 -5.70
N VAL A 86 1.41 18.72 -4.94
CA VAL A 86 0.45 19.24 -3.97
C VAL A 86 0.89 18.98 -2.53
N GLU A 87 0.57 19.90 -1.63
CA GLU A 87 0.81 19.73 -0.20
C GLU A 87 0.06 18.50 0.35
N ALA A 88 0.61 17.85 1.36
CA ALA A 88 0.04 16.63 1.95
C ALA A 88 -1.42 16.78 2.39
N ASP A 89 -1.78 17.96 2.91
CA ASP A 89 -3.13 18.26 3.41
C ASP A 89 -4.14 18.57 2.30
N HIS A 90 -3.70 18.65 1.04
CA HIS A 90 -4.56 18.74 -0.14
C HIS A 90 -4.87 17.36 -0.74
N VAL A 91 -4.30 16.28 -0.19
CA VAL A 91 -4.66 14.91 -0.56
C VAL A 91 -5.66 14.37 0.46
N VAL A 92 -6.76 13.82 -0.04
CA VAL A 92 -7.85 13.23 0.75
C VAL A 92 -7.92 11.72 0.50
N PRO A 93 -7.05 10.94 1.16
CA PRO A 93 -7.01 9.49 1.02
C PRO A 93 -8.11 8.82 1.86
N THR A 94 -8.86 7.92 1.23
CA THR A 94 -9.98 7.21 1.86
C THR A 94 -9.92 5.72 1.56
N ILE A 95 -10.05 4.90 2.60
CA ILE A 95 -10.34 3.47 2.47
C ILE A 95 -11.86 3.29 2.38
N ALA A 96 -12.33 2.69 1.31
CA ALA A 96 -13.71 2.29 1.09
C ALA A 96 -13.89 0.78 1.34
N TYR A 97 -14.39 0.42 2.53
CA TYR A 97 -14.79 -0.96 2.83
C TYR A 97 -16.12 -1.28 2.16
N LEU A 98 -16.11 -2.20 1.21
CA LEU A 98 -17.28 -2.56 0.41
C LEU A 98 -18.19 -3.60 1.07
N HIS A 99 -17.65 -4.38 2.01
CA HIS A 99 -18.33 -5.50 2.67
C HIS A 99 -17.94 -5.57 4.16
N PRO A 100 -18.86 -5.96 5.08
CA PRO A 100 -20.26 -6.36 4.86
C PRO A 100 -21.22 -5.19 4.62
N GLN A 101 -20.84 -3.99 5.01
CA GLN A 101 -21.58 -2.76 4.79
C GLN A 101 -20.60 -1.71 4.29
N TYR A 102 -21.06 -0.85 3.39
CA TYR A 102 -20.26 0.25 2.90
C TYR A 102 -19.86 1.19 4.04
N GLN A 103 -18.56 1.36 4.25
CA GLN A 103 -17.98 2.26 5.24
C GLN A 103 -16.70 2.89 4.68
N GLU A 104 -16.49 4.16 5.01
CA GLU A 104 -15.30 4.90 4.62
C GLU A 104 -14.48 5.25 5.85
N VAL A 105 -13.16 5.16 5.71
CA VAL A 105 -12.20 5.72 6.66
C VAL A 105 -11.32 6.68 5.88
N GLU A 106 -11.54 7.96 6.09
CA GLU A 106 -10.76 9.06 5.56
C GLU A 106 -9.72 9.48 6.60
N GLU A 107 -8.51 9.78 6.15
CA GLU A 107 -7.43 10.31 6.98
C GLU A 107 -6.92 11.60 6.37
N VAL A 108 -6.38 12.49 7.20
CA VAL A 108 -5.67 13.69 6.75
C VAL A 108 -4.25 13.61 7.25
N PHE A 109 -3.30 13.77 6.33
CA PHE A 109 -1.88 13.77 6.63
C PHE A 109 -1.31 15.17 6.41
N ASN A 110 -0.29 15.51 7.17
CA ASN A 110 0.52 16.70 6.92
C ASN A 110 1.94 16.30 6.52
N GLU A 111 2.78 17.29 6.22
CA GLU A 111 4.17 17.07 5.84
C GLU A 111 4.98 16.25 6.87
N PHE A 112 4.71 16.41 8.17
CA PHE A 112 5.39 15.62 9.21
C PHE A 112 4.99 14.14 9.17
N ASP A 113 3.74 13.82 8.83
CA ASP A 113 3.30 12.44 8.65
C ASP A 113 4.04 11.77 7.48
N LEU A 114 4.18 12.49 6.36
CA LEU A 114 4.89 12.02 5.17
C LEU A 114 6.39 11.86 5.45
N GLU A 115 7.01 12.82 6.12
CA GLU A 115 8.41 12.75 6.52
C GLU A 115 8.66 11.56 7.47
N HIS A 116 7.81 11.37 8.49
CA HIS A 116 7.93 10.24 9.40
C HIS A 116 7.76 8.90 8.66
N PHE A 117 6.83 8.84 7.70
CA PHE A 117 6.66 7.66 6.87
C PHE A 117 7.89 7.39 6.00
N ALA A 118 8.51 8.42 5.42
CA ALA A 118 9.75 8.27 4.66
C ALA A 118 10.92 7.76 5.52
N ILE A 119 11.06 8.26 6.75
CA ILE A 119 12.04 7.77 7.72
C ILE A 119 11.80 6.28 8.01
N GLN A 120 10.55 5.87 8.23
CA GLN A 120 10.20 4.48 8.47
C GLN A 120 10.55 3.58 7.27
N VAL A 121 10.15 3.97 6.06
CA VAL A 121 10.44 3.21 4.84
C VAL A 121 11.94 3.05 4.63
N ARG A 122 12.73 4.10 4.90
CA ARG A 122 14.19 4.04 4.83
C ARG A 122 14.78 3.05 5.83
N ALA A 123 14.37 3.12 7.09
CA ALA A 123 14.86 2.22 8.13
C ALA A 123 14.51 0.75 7.84
N GLU A 124 13.27 0.47 7.40
CA GLU A 124 12.84 -0.89 7.01
C GLU A 124 13.59 -1.39 5.77
N THR A 125 13.92 -0.50 4.83
CA THR A 125 14.74 -0.82 3.64
C THR A 125 16.19 -1.14 4.03
N GLU A 126 16.78 -0.38 4.95
CA GLU A 126 18.11 -0.63 5.49
C GLU A 126 18.17 -1.98 6.20
N GLU A 127 17.15 -2.32 7.00
CA GLU A 127 17.04 -3.66 7.62
C GLU A 127 16.97 -4.77 6.56
N MET A 128 16.19 -4.58 5.50
CA MET A 128 16.15 -5.54 4.38
C MET A 128 17.51 -5.71 3.70
N TYR A 129 18.30 -4.63 3.58
CA TYR A 129 19.63 -4.66 2.98
C TYR A 129 20.65 -5.45 3.81
N GLU A 130 20.49 -5.54 5.13
CA GLU A 130 21.33 -6.40 5.98
C GLU A 130 21.20 -7.89 5.63
N TYR A 131 20.08 -8.28 5.00
CA TYR A 131 19.86 -9.64 4.49
C TYR A 131 20.44 -9.90 3.09
N CYS A 132 21.21 -8.96 2.54
CA CYS A 132 21.86 -9.09 1.25
C CYS A 132 23.38 -9.01 1.39
N ARG A 133 24.09 -10.04 0.92
CA ARG A 133 25.56 -10.00 0.85
C ARG A 133 26.08 -9.18 -0.34
N ASP A 134 25.24 -9.01 -1.36
CA ASP A 134 25.49 -8.13 -2.50
C ASP A 134 24.17 -7.43 -2.88
N LEU A 135 24.09 -6.14 -2.57
CA LEU A 135 22.90 -5.32 -2.81
C LEU A 135 22.67 -5.05 -4.29
N GLU A 136 23.74 -4.80 -5.05
CA GLU A 136 23.65 -4.42 -6.46
C GLU A 136 23.12 -5.57 -7.31
N GLN A 137 23.52 -6.79 -6.99
CA GLN A 137 23.06 -8.00 -7.66
C GLN A 137 21.83 -8.66 -6.97
N ASN A 138 21.31 -8.06 -5.90
CA ASN A 138 20.21 -8.59 -5.08
C ASN A 138 20.45 -10.05 -4.63
N ILE A 139 21.67 -10.33 -4.14
CA ILE A 139 22.06 -11.67 -3.68
C ILE A 139 21.87 -11.72 -2.16
N PRO A 140 20.97 -12.58 -1.65
CA PRO A 140 20.72 -12.70 -0.22
C PRO A 140 21.89 -13.36 0.52
N ILE A 141 21.92 -13.16 1.84
CA ILE A 141 22.72 -13.97 2.77
C ILE A 141 22.24 -15.43 2.78
N ASP A 142 22.92 -16.32 3.50
CA ASP A 142 22.50 -17.72 3.56
C ASP A 142 21.12 -17.82 4.24
N LYS A 143 20.28 -18.76 3.78
CA LYS A 143 18.96 -18.99 4.35
C LYS A 143 19.01 -19.24 5.87
N SER A 144 20.08 -19.87 6.36
CA SER A 144 20.28 -20.14 7.78
C SER A 144 20.49 -18.90 8.63
N ASP A 145 20.86 -17.77 8.03
CA ASP A 145 21.05 -16.48 8.71
C ASP A 145 19.76 -15.65 8.78
N PHE A 146 18.67 -16.07 8.11
CA PHE A 146 17.37 -15.45 8.27
C PHE A 146 16.72 -15.88 9.59
N THR A 147 16.57 -14.93 10.50
CA THR A 147 15.92 -15.18 11.79
C THR A 147 14.47 -15.58 11.57
N ARG A 148 14.08 -16.74 12.13
CA ARG A 148 12.70 -17.22 12.03
C ARG A 148 11.83 -16.51 13.05
N ILE A 149 10.61 -16.21 12.64
CA ILE A 149 9.57 -15.81 13.58
C ILE A 149 9.04 -17.07 14.30
N ASP A 150 8.94 -16.99 15.63
CA ASP A 150 8.38 -18.06 16.47
C ASP A 150 7.11 -17.57 17.18
N ASP A 151 6.18 -17.01 16.40
CA ASP A 151 4.85 -16.62 16.85
C ASP A 151 3.80 -17.55 16.22
N PRO A 152 3.18 -18.45 17.00
CA PRO A 152 2.17 -19.38 16.50
C PRO A 152 1.01 -18.70 15.76
N ARG A 153 0.66 -17.46 16.12
CA ARG A 153 -0.43 -16.70 15.49
C ARG A 153 -0.09 -16.33 14.05
N ILE A 154 1.17 -16.00 13.79
CA ILE A 154 1.66 -15.65 12.44
C ILE A 154 1.95 -16.93 11.66
N CYS A 155 2.65 -17.89 12.28
CA CYS A 155 3.04 -19.13 11.62
C CYS A 155 1.84 -19.97 11.15
N SER A 156 0.73 -19.99 11.90
CA SER A 156 -0.46 -20.77 11.56
C SER A 156 -1.19 -20.32 10.29
N ILE A 157 -0.99 -19.07 9.86
CA ILE A 157 -1.61 -18.49 8.64
C ILE A 157 -0.59 -18.17 7.56
N CYS A 158 0.71 -18.41 7.81
CA CYS A 158 1.77 -18.07 6.87
C CYS A 158 1.82 -19.08 5.71
N GLU A 159 1.69 -18.59 4.48
CA GLU A 159 1.80 -19.39 3.25
C GLU A 159 3.24 -19.88 2.99
N PHE A 160 4.24 -19.27 3.63
CA PHE A 160 5.66 -19.61 3.47
C PHE A 160 6.20 -20.53 4.57
N ARG A 161 5.33 -21.09 5.42
CA ARG A 161 5.76 -21.93 6.57
C ARG A 161 6.58 -23.16 6.18
N GLY A 162 6.44 -23.69 4.95
CA GLY A 162 7.30 -24.76 4.43
C GLY A 162 8.77 -24.35 4.25
N LEU A 163 9.05 -23.05 4.06
CA LEU A 163 10.43 -22.56 4.05
C LEU A 163 11.03 -22.58 5.46
N CYS A 164 10.22 -22.35 6.49
CA CYS A 164 10.63 -22.30 7.90
C CYS A 164 10.69 -23.69 8.55
N PHE A 165 9.72 -24.55 8.22
CA PHE A 165 9.47 -25.86 8.81
C PHE A 165 9.28 -26.93 7.71
N PRO A 166 10.30 -27.20 6.89
CA PRO A 166 10.18 -28.08 5.71
C PRO A 166 9.83 -29.54 6.06
N GLU A 167 10.17 -30.01 7.27
CA GLU A 167 9.81 -31.35 7.74
C GLU A 167 8.32 -31.47 8.06
N ASP A 168 7.72 -30.42 8.62
CA ASP A 168 6.31 -30.37 9.01
C ASP A 168 5.40 -29.96 7.84
N TYR A 169 5.93 -29.17 6.91
CA TYR A 169 5.24 -28.66 5.72
C TYR A 169 6.13 -28.83 4.48
N PRO A 170 6.23 -30.06 3.95
CA PRO A 170 7.08 -30.35 2.80
C PRO A 170 6.64 -29.52 1.59
N ILE A 171 7.59 -28.83 0.98
CA ILE A 171 7.39 -28.15 -0.31
C ILE A 171 7.66 -29.19 -1.39
N GLU A 172 6.64 -29.54 -2.17
CA GLU A 172 6.84 -30.34 -3.37
C GLU A 172 7.79 -29.56 -4.30
N ALA A 173 8.96 -30.15 -4.59
CA ALA A 173 9.89 -29.53 -5.53
C ALA A 173 9.15 -29.30 -6.86
N LEU A 174 9.07 -28.04 -7.28
CA LEU A 174 8.64 -27.71 -8.64
C LEU A 174 9.55 -28.51 -9.57
N ALA A 175 8.99 -29.43 -10.33
CA ALA A 175 9.72 -30.14 -11.37
C ALA A 175 10.42 -29.09 -12.22
N GLU A 176 11.76 -29.11 -12.23
CA GLU A 176 12.58 -28.20 -13.00
C GLU A 176 12.10 -28.23 -14.46
N GLY A 177 11.54 -27.10 -14.92
CA GLY A 177 11.12 -26.86 -16.30
C GLY A 177 12.09 -25.92 -16.98
#